data_AF-A0A2E2RDZ9-F1
#
_entry.id   AF-A0A2E2RDZ9-F1
#
_cell.length_a   1.000
_cell.length_b   1.000
_cell.length_c   1.000
_cell.angle_alpha   90.00
_cell.angle_beta   90.00
_cell.angle_gamma   90.00
#
_symmetry.space_group_name_H-M   'P 1'
#
loop_
_entity.id
_entity.type
_entity.pdbx_description
1 polymer ?
#
loop_
_entity_poly.entity_id
_entity_poly.type
_entity_poly.pdbx_seq_one_letter_code
_entity_poly.pdbx_strand_id
1 'polypeptide(L)'
;MINLVNRFTGSVDISPAFKPRPNIQHVVFDFDGTISLIREGWPEIMLPMFEELLPHVENDTSESVRKMLFNDIMTLNGKQTIYQMIRFCERVAERAGVPEDPIYYKREYLRRLENKINGRIEGLLNKETTPEKFLLHGVLDLLNQLEK
;
A
#
# COMPACT_ATOMS: atom_id res chain seq x y z
N MET A 1 19.51 -19.95 -21.97
CA MET A 1 19.59 -18.71 -21.17
C MET A 1 18.64 -17.69 -21.77
N ILE A 2 17.56 -17.37 -21.07
CA ILE A 2 16.61 -16.34 -21.50
C ILE A 2 17.25 -14.99 -21.19
N ASN A 3 17.52 -14.18 -22.23
CA ASN A 3 18.05 -12.83 -22.06
C ASN A 3 16.93 -11.91 -21.54
N LEU A 4 16.80 -11.82 -20.22
CA LEU A 4 15.78 -11.02 -19.52
C LEU A 4 15.98 -9.52 -19.71
N VAL A 5 17.22 -9.07 -19.96
CA VAL A 5 17.59 -7.65 -20.11
C VAL A 5 16.88 -7.00 -21.30
N ASN A 6 16.69 -7.76 -22.38
CA ASN A 6 16.08 -7.23 -23.60
C ASN A 6 14.54 -7.18 -23.56
N ARG A 7 13.89 -7.64 -22.48
CA ARG A 7 12.42 -7.73 -22.38
C ARG A 7 11.78 -6.64 -21.52
N PHE A 8 12.53 -5.96 -20.67
CA PHE A 8 11.96 -4.92 -19.83
C PHE A 8 11.79 -3.62 -20.63
N THR A 9 10.54 -3.22 -20.87
CA THR A 9 10.20 -1.97 -21.57
C THR A 9 9.66 -0.88 -20.63
N GLY A 10 10.00 -0.94 -19.34
CA GLY A 10 9.55 0.01 -18.33
C GLY A 10 10.58 1.08 -17.97
N SER A 11 10.16 2.01 -17.11
CA SER A 11 11.07 2.99 -16.49
C SER A 11 11.85 2.34 -15.36
N VAL A 12 13.15 2.66 -15.26
CA VAL A 12 13.99 2.29 -14.13
C VAL A 12 14.37 3.57 -13.39
N ASP A 13 13.93 3.69 -12.14
CA ASP A 13 14.38 4.77 -11.25
C ASP A 13 15.60 4.32 -10.47
N ILE A 14 16.68 5.08 -10.61
CA ILE A 14 17.94 4.84 -9.92
C ILE A 14 18.12 5.95 -8.89
N SER A 15 18.33 5.56 -7.62
CA SER A 15 18.62 6.54 -6.55
C SER A 15 19.79 7.44 -6.96
N PRO A 16 19.72 8.76 -6.71
CA PRO A 16 20.83 9.68 -7.01
C PRO A 16 22.17 9.27 -6.38
N ALA A 17 22.13 8.51 -5.29
CA ALA A 17 23.30 8.01 -4.58
C ALA A 17 23.85 6.68 -5.15
N PHE A 18 23.13 6.02 -6.05
CA PHE A 18 23.55 4.75 -6.64
C PHE A 18 24.76 4.96 -7.54
N LYS A 19 25.80 4.15 -7.34
CA LYS A 19 27.03 4.17 -8.14
C LYS A 19 27.38 2.76 -8.55
N PRO A 20 27.89 2.53 -9.78
CA PRO A 20 28.40 1.23 -10.18
C PRO A 20 29.44 0.71 -9.17
N ARG A 21 29.29 -0.54 -8.74
CA ARG A 21 30.23 -1.21 -7.85
C ARG A 21 30.73 -2.47 -8.57
N PRO A 22 31.91 -2.43 -9.21
CA PRO A 22 32.39 -3.51 -10.07
C PRO A 22 32.68 -4.83 -9.33
N ASN A 23 32.83 -4.76 -8.00
CA ASN A 23 33.15 -5.90 -7.14
C ASN A 23 31.96 -6.35 -6.28
N ILE A 24 30.71 -6.13 -6.70
CA ILE A 24 29.53 -6.67 -5.99
C ILE A 24 29.62 -8.20 -6.01
N GLN A 25 29.71 -8.79 -4.81
CA GLN A 25 29.67 -10.26 -4.63
C GLN A 25 28.31 -10.73 -4.11
N HIS A 26 27.55 -9.83 -3.47
CA HIS A 26 26.27 -10.13 -2.84
C HIS A 26 25.28 -8.99 -3.07
N VAL A 27 24.02 -9.35 -3.30
CA VAL A 27 22.89 -8.43 -3.41
C VAL A 27 21.84 -8.87 -2.41
N VAL A 28 21.24 -7.91 -1.70
CA VAL A 28 20.10 -8.16 -0.82
C VAL A 28 18.85 -7.69 -1.54
N PHE A 29 17.86 -8.57 -1.66
CA PHE A 29 16.51 -8.20 -2.04
C PHE A 29 15.71 -8.01 -0.76
N ASP A 30 15.45 -6.76 -0.41
CA ASP A 30 14.60 -6.41 0.73
C ASP A 30 13.15 -6.34 0.27
N PHE A 31 12.40 -7.40 0.51
CA PHE A 31 10.97 -7.43 0.24
C PHE A 31 10.22 -6.90 1.46
N ASP A 32 10.27 -5.58 1.70
CA ASP A 32 9.45 -4.88 2.71
C ASP A 32 7.98 -4.71 2.26
N GLY A 33 7.49 -5.68 1.49
CA GLY A 33 6.20 -5.67 0.83
C GLY A 33 5.71 -7.08 0.56
N THR A 34 4.44 -7.19 0.20
CA THR A 34 3.83 -8.47 -0.17
C THR A 34 3.96 -8.68 -1.67
N ILE A 35 4.35 -9.89 -2.08
CA ILE A 35 4.25 -10.32 -3.49
C ILE A 35 2.80 -10.57 -3.92
N SER A 36 1.89 -10.67 -2.94
CA SER A 36 0.45 -10.80 -3.14
C SER A 36 -0.21 -9.44 -3.30
N LEU A 37 -0.87 -9.27 -4.45
CA LEU A 37 -1.68 -8.11 -4.81
C LEU A 37 -3.15 -8.27 -4.39
N ILE A 38 -3.53 -9.33 -3.66
CA ILE A 38 -4.92 -9.55 -3.24
C ILE A 38 -5.48 -8.34 -2.50
N ARG A 39 -4.64 -7.69 -1.67
CA ARG A 39 -5.00 -6.50 -0.87
C ARG A 39 -4.46 -5.19 -1.44
N GLU A 40 -4.03 -5.16 -2.71
CA GLU A 40 -3.63 -3.91 -3.36
C GLU A 40 -4.78 -2.89 -3.40
N GLY A 41 -4.44 -1.61 -3.58
CA GLY A 41 -5.41 -0.52 -3.67
C GLY A 41 -5.92 -0.01 -2.32
N TRP A 42 -5.30 -0.46 -1.22
CA TRP A 42 -5.69 -0.03 0.12
C TRP A 42 -5.67 1.49 0.37
N PRO A 43 -4.79 2.32 -0.24
CA PRO A 43 -4.85 3.78 -0.05
C PRO A 43 -6.14 4.38 -0.61
N GLU A 44 -6.70 3.79 -1.67
CA GLU A 44 -7.97 4.18 -2.27
C GLU A 44 -9.17 3.91 -1.35
N ILE A 45 -8.97 3.16 -0.26
CA ILE A 45 -9.99 2.90 0.76
C ILE A 45 -9.77 3.79 1.97
N MET A 46 -8.53 3.86 2.47
CA MET A 46 -8.22 4.61 3.69
C MET A 46 -8.37 6.13 3.51
N LEU A 47 -7.89 6.67 2.39
CA LEU A 47 -7.91 8.11 2.16
C LEU A 47 -9.34 8.65 2.02
N PRO A 48 -10.23 8.08 1.19
CA PRO A 48 -11.62 8.55 1.13
C PRO A 48 -12.37 8.36 2.45
N MET A 49 -12.08 7.30 3.21
CA MET A 49 -12.66 7.12 4.54
C MET A 49 -12.27 8.26 5.49
N PHE A 50 -11.00 8.68 5.47
CA PHE A 50 -10.57 9.82 6.28
C PHE A 50 -11.16 11.14 5.78
N GLU A 51 -11.23 11.37 4.47
CA GLU A 51 -11.88 12.57 3.90
C GLU A 51 -13.36 12.68 4.31
N GLU A 52 -14.07 11.54 4.36
CA GLU A 52 -15.48 11.46 4.78
C GLU A 52 -15.67 11.75 6.28
N LEU A 53 -14.76 11.24 7.12
CA LEU A 53 -14.90 11.28 8.58
C LEU A 53 -14.22 12.49 9.23
N LEU A 54 -13.41 13.25 8.49
CA LEU A 54 -12.71 14.40 9.03
C LEU A 54 -13.67 15.59 9.19
N PRO A 55 -13.75 16.23 10.37
CA PRO A 55 -14.51 17.46 10.53
C PRO A 55 -14.02 18.53 9.55
N HIS A 56 -14.95 19.28 8.96
CA HIS A 56 -14.61 20.38 8.06
C HIS A 56 -14.31 21.67 8.83
N VAL A 57 -13.31 22.43 8.40
CA VAL A 57 -13.03 23.80 8.88
C VAL A 57 -13.00 24.80 7.72
N GLU A 58 -13.26 26.08 8.00
CA GLU A 58 -13.49 27.14 6.99
C GLU A 58 -12.39 27.28 5.92
N ASN A 59 -11.13 26.98 6.27
CA ASN A 59 -9.98 27.08 5.35
C ASN A 59 -9.65 25.78 4.60
N ASP A 60 -10.44 24.72 4.78
CA ASP A 60 -10.20 23.46 4.09
C ASP A 60 -10.56 23.57 2.60
N THR A 61 -9.59 23.26 1.74
CA THR A 61 -9.86 22.90 0.34
C THR A 61 -9.74 21.40 0.18
N SER A 62 -10.55 20.79 -0.71
CA SER A 62 -10.50 19.34 -0.96
C SER A 62 -9.09 18.85 -1.29
N GLU A 63 -8.33 19.62 -2.08
CA GLU A 63 -6.94 19.29 -2.42
C GLU A 63 -6.01 19.33 -1.21
N SER A 64 -6.10 20.38 -0.37
CA SER A 64 -5.24 20.51 0.81
C SER A 64 -5.50 19.43 1.85
N VAL A 65 -6.77 19.10 2.10
CA VAL A 65 -7.19 18.04 3.02
C VAL A 65 -6.68 16.69 2.52
N ARG A 66 -6.95 16.40 1.24
CA ARG A 66 -6.49 15.16 0.59
C ARG A 66 -4.98 14.99 0.70
N LYS A 67 -4.22 16.04 0.38
CA LYS A 67 -2.75 16.03 0.44
C LYS A 67 -2.24 15.82 1.86
N MET A 68 -2.84 16.50 2.84
CA MET A 68 -2.48 16.34 4.26
C MET A 68 -2.70 14.90 4.72
N LEU A 69 -3.91 14.35 4.51
CA LEU A 69 -4.26 12.99 4.92
C LEU A 69 -3.39 11.95 4.21
N PHE A 70 -3.17 12.10 2.90
CA PHE A 70 -2.32 11.19 2.15
C PHE A 70 -0.88 11.20 2.66
N ASN A 71 -0.32 12.38 2.96
CA ASN A 71 1.02 12.49 3.52
C ASN A 71 1.12 11.81 4.90
N ASP A 72 0.12 11.97 5.77
CA ASP A 72 0.08 11.29 7.08
C ASP A 72 0.06 9.76 6.90
N ILE A 73 -0.81 9.26 6.02
CA ILE A 73 -0.92 7.82 5.71
C ILE A 73 0.41 7.27 5.21
N MET A 74 1.04 7.94 4.23
CA MET A 74 2.28 7.48 3.60
C MET A 74 3.48 7.57 4.53
N THR A 75 3.56 8.60 5.38
CA THR A 75 4.62 8.73 6.40
C THR A 75 4.59 7.59 7.41
N LEU A 76 3.40 7.04 7.67
CA LEU A 76 3.20 5.93 8.60
C LEU A 76 3.15 4.56 7.90
N ASN A 77 3.37 4.51 6.59
CA ASN A 77 3.44 3.26 5.86
C ASN A 77 4.57 2.37 6.41
N GLY A 78 4.36 1.05 6.40
CA GLY A 78 5.23 0.09 7.08
C GLY A 78 4.99 -0.07 8.59
N LYS A 79 4.24 0.84 9.24
CA LYS A 79 3.76 0.62 10.62
C LYS A 79 2.44 -0.14 10.63
N GLN A 80 2.10 -0.69 11.80
CA GLN A 80 0.77 -1.26 12.01
C GLN A 80 -0.32 -0.22 11.74
N THR A 81 -1.39 -0.64 11.05
CA THR A 81 -2.51 0.23 10.62
C THR A 81 -3.09 1.12 11.72
N ILE A 82 -2.98 0.71 12.99
CA ILE A 82 -3.47 1.48 14.13
C ILE A 82 -2.77 2.85 14.26
N TYR A 83 -1.52 2.99 13.83
CA TYR A 83 -0.80 4.26 13.90
C TYR A 83 -1.39 5.30 12.95
N GLN A 84 -1.85 4.90 11.75
CA GLN A 84 -2.62 5.78 10.87
C GLN A 84 -3.91 6.25 11.54
N MET A 85 -4.59 5.36 12.29
CA MET A 85 -5.83 5.72 12.99
C MET A 85 -5.56 6.67 14.17
N ILE A 86 -4.50 6.46 14.93
CA ILE A 86 -4.07 7.38 16.00
C ILE A 86 -3.79 8.76 15.41
N ARG A 87 -3.04 8.82 14.31
CA ARG A 87 -2.77 10.09 13.61
C ARG A 87 -4.04 10.75 13.10
N PHE A 88 -5.00 9.98 12.61
CA PHE A 88 -6.30 10.50 12.21
C PHE A 88 -7.09 11.08 13.39
N CYS A 89 -7.11 10.42 14.55
CA CYS A 89 -7.72 10.96 15.76
C CYS A 89 -7.12 12.33 16.16
N GLU A 90 -5.79 12.48 16.04
CA GLU A 90 -5.12 13.78 16.24
C GLU A 90 -5.65 14.84 15.25
N ARG A 91 -5.81 14.50 13.96
CA ARG A 91 -6.36 15.43 12.95
C ARG A 91 -7.79 15.85 13.23
N VAL A 92 -8.60 14.95 13.78
CA VAL A 92 -9.98 15.24 14.21
C VAL A 92 -9.96 16.22 15.40
N ALA A 93 -9.11 15.95 16.40
CA ALA A 93 -8.96 16.82 17.57
C ALA A 93 -8.40 18.21 17.22
N GLU A 94 -7.41 18.29 16.32
CA GLU A 94 -6.86 19.55 15.76
C GLU A 94 -7.94 20.45 15.14
N ARG A 95 -9.07 19.85 14.71
CA ARG A 95 -10.21 20.54 14.09
C ARG A 95 -11.38 20.74 15.05
N ALA A 96 -11.11 20.69 16.36
CA ALA A 96 -12.11 20.77 17.42
C ALA A 96 -13.21 19.69 17.35
N GLY A 97 -12.95 18.59 16.63
CA GLY A 97 -13.80 17.41 16.65
C GLY A 97 -13.50 16.53 17.87
N VAL A 98 -14.44 15.64 18.19
CA VAL A 98 -14.24 14.59 19.20
C VAL A 98 -13.90 13.30 18.45
N PRO A 99 -12.65 12.81 18.49
CA PRO A 99 -12.29 11.57 17.82
C PRO A 99 -12.94 10.37 18.52
N GLU A 100 -13.33 9.37 17.72
CA GLU A 100 -13.59 8.03 18.22
C GLU A 100 -12.27 7.35 18.63
N ASP A 101 -12.38 6.19 19.30
CA ASP A 101 -11.22 5.36 19.59
C ASP A 101 -10.52 4.92 18.28
N PRO A 102 -9.17 4.93 18.19
CA PRO A 102 -8.44 4.48 17.00
C PRO A 102 -8.85 3.08 16.49
N ILE A 103 -9.28 2.17 17.37
CA ILE A 103 -9.77 0.83 17.00
C ILE A 103 -11.08 0.92 16.22
N TYR A 104 -11.93 1.90 16.48
CA TYR A 104 -13.15 2.13 15.71
C TYR A 104 -12.82 2.38 14.23
N TYR A 105 -11.93 3.34 13.95
CA TYR A 105 -11.51 3.66 12.59
C TYR A 105 -10.78 2.49 11.93
N LYS A 106 -9.95 1.76 12.68
CA LYS A 106 -9.30 0.54 12.18
C LYS A 106 -10.33 -0.50 11.73
N ARG A 107 -11.37 -0.73 12.51
CA ARG A 107 -12.44 -1.68 12.20
C ARG A 107 -13.21 -1.25 10.95
N GLU A 108 -13.55 0.03 10.84
CA GLU A 108 -14.24 0.55 9.66
C GLU A 108 -13.39 0.43 8.40
N TYR A 109 -12.10 0.75 8.48
CA TYR A 109 -11.16 0.54 7.38
C TYR A 109 -11.10 -0.93 6.95
N LEU A 110 -10.96 -1.85 7.92
CA LEU A 110 -10.89 -3.29 7.62
C LEU A 110 -12.18 -3.80 6.96
N ARG A 111 -13.35 -3.35 7.42
CA ARG A 111 -14.64 -3.68 6.80
C ARG A 111 -14.72 -3.19 5.36
N ARG A 112 -14.30 -1.94 5.08
CA ARG A 112 -14.27 -1.39 3.72
C ARG A 112 -13.27 -2.12 2.83
N LEU A 113 -12.09 -2.47 3.37
CA LEU A 113 -11.06 -3.22 2.65
C LEU A 113 -11.54 -4.63 2.29
N GLU A 114 -12.18 -5.33 3.24
CA GLU A 114 -12.76 -6.65 3.04
C GLU A 114 -13.76 -6.64 1.88
N ASN A 115 -14.71 -5.69 1.89
CA ASN A 115 -15.67 -5.53 0.79
C ASN A 115 -15.01 -5.33 -0.58
N LYS A 116 -13.89 -4.59 -0.64
CA LYS A 116 -13.14 -4.36 -1.89
C LYS A 116 -12.47 -5.64 -2.40
N ILE A 117 -12.00 -6.50 -1.50
CA ILE A 117 -11.21 -7.69 -1.86
C ILE A 117 -12.02 -8.98 -1.89
N ASN A 118 -13.25 -9.00 -1.39
CA ASN A 118 -14.08 -10.20 -1.32
C ASN A 118 -14.22 -10.90 -2.66
N GLY A 119 -14.51 -10.18 -3.75
CA GLY A 119 -14.59 -10.79 -5.08
C GLY A 119 -13.27 -11.44 -5.55
N ARG A 120 -12.11 -10.91 -5.10
CA ARG A 120 -10.80 -11.52 -5.39
C ARG A 120 -10.63 -12.82 -4.61
N ILE A 121 -11.04 -12.83 -3.34
CA ILE A 121 -10.97 -13.99 -2.45
C ILE A 121 -11.93 -15.09 -2.93
N GLU A 122 -13.19 -14.75 -3.19
CA GLU A 122 -14.22 -15.68 -3.67
C GLU A 122 -13.82 -16.29 -5.01
N GLY A 123 -13.34 -15.48 -5.95
CA GLY A 123 -12.86 -15.99 -7.24
C GLY A 123 -11.71 -16.99 -7.10
N LEU A 124 -10.82 -16.81 -6.10
CA LEU A 124 -9.75 -17.78 -5.81
C LEU A 124 -10.30 -19.06 -5.15
N LEU A 125 -11.20 -18.92 -4.16
CA LEU A 125 -11.81 -20.06 -3.47
C LEU A 125 -12.64 -20.93 -4.43
N ASN A 126 -13.38 -20.29 -5.34
CA ASN A 126 -14.23 -20.95 -6.33
C ASN A 126 -13.47 -21.39 -7.59
N LYS A 127 -12.16 -21.11 -7.67
CA LYS A 127 -11.30 -21.39 -8.86
C LYS A 127 -11.77 -20.70 -10.15
N GLU A 128 -12.47 -19.58 -10.02
CA GLU A 128 -12.87 -18.71 -11.14
C GLU A 128 -11.71 -17.81 -11.60
N THR A 129 -10.66 -17.70 -10.78
CA THR A 129 -9.42 -17.02 -11.12
C THR A 129 -8.21 -17.78 -10.55
N THR A 130 -7.01 -17.41 -10.99
CA THR A 130 -5.78 -18.10 -10.59
C THR A 130 -4.95 -17.21 -9.65
N PRO A 131 -4.17 -17.79 -8.71
CA PRO A 131 -3.30 -17.02 -7.83
C PRO A 131 -2.33 -16.09 -8.57
N GLU A 132 -1.82 -16.51 -9.73
CA GLU A 132 -0.86 -15.77 -10.54
C GLU A 132 -1.38 -14.41 -10.98
N LYS A 133 -2.71 -14.25 -11.12
CA LYS A 133 -3.35 -12.97 -11.43
C LYS A 133 -3.13 -11.93 -10.32
N PHE A 134 -2.96 -12.37 -9.08
CA PHE A 134 -2.76 -11.52 -7.91
C PHE A 134 -1.34 -11.62 -7.36
N LEU A 135 -0.38 -11.98 -8.21
CA LEU A 135 1.03 -11.91 -7.87
C LEU A 135 1.68 -10.75 -8.62
N LEU A 136 2.71 -10.17 -8.01
CA LEU A 136 3.57 -9.22 -8.69
C LEU A 136 4.13 -9.87 -9.97
N HIS A 137 4.10 -9.13 -11.08
CA HIS A 137 4.55 -9.64 -12.36
C HIS A 137 5.99 -10.18 -12.30
N GLY A 138 6.20 -11.38 -12.85
CA GLY A 138 7.52 -12.03 -12.91
C GLY A 138 8.03 -12.59 -11.57
N VAL A 139 7.26 -12.51 -10.49
CA VAL A 139 7.74 -12.93 -9.17
C VAL A 139 8.01 -14.43 -9.07
N LEU A 140 7.21 -15.26 -9.73
CA LEU A 140 7.42 -16.72 -9.73
C LEU A 140 8.72 -17.09 -10.46
N ASP A 141 8.97 -16.48 -11.64
CA ASP A 141 10.21 -16.70 -12.39
C ASP A 141 11.45 -16.26 -11.61
N LEU A 142 11.33 -15.16 -10.84
CA LEU A 142 12.38 -14.70 -9.95
C LEU A 142 12.62 -15.71 -8.82
N LEU A 143 11.57 -16.12 -8.10
CA LEU A 143 11.68 -17.04 -6.97
C LEU A 143 12.27 -18.40 -7.40
N ASN A 144 11.83 -18.94 -8.54
CA ASN A 144 12.34 -20.20 -9.10
C ASN A 144 13.86 -20.13 -9.44
N GLN A 145 14.40 -18.94 -9.73
CA GLN A 145 15.85 -18.76 -9.96
C GLN A 145 16.65 -18.63 -8.67
N LEU A 146 15.99 -18.26 -7.56
CA LEU A 146 16.60 -18.17 -6.23
C LEU A 146 16.58 -19.51 -5.50
N GLU A 147 15.64 -20.39 -5.84
CA GLU A 147 15.62 -21.79 -5.42
C GLU A 147 16.79 -22.54 -6.08
N LYS A 148 17.86 -22.76 -5.30
CA LYS A 148 18.97 -23.67 -5.63
C LYS A 148 18.97 -24.84 -4.67
#